data_AF-A0A6L5TAM7-F1
#
_entry.id   AF-A0A6L5TAM7-F1
#
_cell.length_a   1.000
_cell.length_b   1.000
_cell.length_c   1.000
_cell.angle_alpha   90.00
_cell.angle_beta   90.00
_cell.angle_gamma   90.00
#
_symmetry.space_group_name_H-M   'P 1'
#
loop_
_entity.id
_entity.type
_entity.pdbx_description
1 polymer ?
#
loop_
_entity_poly.entity_id
_entity_poly.type
_entity_poly.pdbx_seq_one_letter_code
_entity_poly.pdbx_strand_id
1 'polypeptide(L)'
;MKAVFFDVDGTLIDCVEKKIPASSIKAIEELRKNGYKVALATGRDINSIRDIKDLDISVFDAYVLNNGAAIYDNTLRCIKDFPFLREDVEKILEYCNKLKIDF
;
A
#
# COMPACT_ATOMS: atom_id res chain seq x y z
N MET A 1 -6.12 19.30 -10.48
CA MET A 1 -5.66 18.01 -9.95
C MET A 1 -6.59 17.62 -8.79
N LYS A 2 -7.12 16.39 -8.72
CA LYS A 2 -8.20 16.02 -7.75
C LYS A 2 -7.91 14.74 -6.94
N ALA A 3 -6.66 14.33 -6.82
CA ALA A 3 -6.28 13.15 -6.03
C ALA A 3 -4.92 13.34 -5.35
N VAL A 4 -4.76 12.75 -4.16
CA VAL A 4 -3.51 12.69 -3.39
C VAL A 4 -3.23 11.23 -3.03
N PHE A 5 -2.00 10.79 -3.27
CA PHE A 5 -1.54 9.44 -2.97
C PHE A 5 -0.56 9.49 -1.79
N PHE A 6 -0.76 8.61 -0.82
CA PHE A 6 0.06 8.52 0.38
C PHE A 6 0.82 7.20 0.40
N ASP A 7 2.13 7.29 0.52
CA ASP A 7 2.93 6.16 0.98
C ASP A 7 2.70 5.89 2.47
N VAL A 8 3.07 4.70 2.93
CA VAL A 8 2.83 4.22 4.29
C VAL A 8 4.09 4.37 5.15
N ASP A 9 5.10 3.54 4.92
CA ASP A 9 6.27 3.43 5.81
C ASP A 9 7.24 4.59 5.60
N GLY A 10 7.51 5.38 6.64
CA GLY A 10 8.34 6.59 6.54
C GLY A 10 7.63 7.80 5.94
N THR A 11 6.33 7.67 5.63
CA THR A 11 5.47 8.75 5.15
C THR A 11 4.29 8.98 6.10
N LEU A 12 3.34 8.03 6.19
CA LEU A 12 2.24 8.09 7.15
C LEU A 12 2.63 7.52 8.50
N ILE A 13 3.33 6.38 8.51
CA ILE A 13 3.91 5.79 9.70
C ILE A 13 5.27 6.43 9.93
N ASP A 14 5.38 7.17 11.04
CA ASP A 14 6.65 7.76 11.45
C ASP A 14 7.69 6.68 11.80
N CYS A 15 8.95 6.92 11.42
CA CYS A 15 10.04 5.97 11.61
C CYS A 15 10.45 5.77 13.08
N VAL A 16 10.15 6.72 13.96
CA VAL A 16 10.57 6.73 15.37
C VAL A 16 9.53 6.02 16.22
N GLU A 17 8.30 6.52 16.20
CA GLU A 17 7.19 6.04 17.03
C GLU A 17 6.45 4.87 16.40
N LYS A 18 6.68 4.59 15.11
CA LYS A 18 5.97 3.57 14.30
C LYS A 18 4.45 3.72 14.37
N LYS A 19 3.99 4.97 14.44
CA LYS A 19 2.58 5.37 14.53
C LYS A 19 2.27 6.42 13.48
N ILE A 20 0.98 6.59 13.22
CA ILE A 20 0.50 7.67 12.37
C ILE A 20 0.19 8.88 13.23
N PRO A 21 0.82 10.04 12.98
CA PRO A 21 0.50 11.26 13.70
C PRO A 21 -0.98 11.65 13.52
N ALA A 22 -1.63 12.08 14.60
CA ALA A 22 -3.01 12.55 14.55
C ALA A 22 -3.20 13.74 13.59
N SER A 23 -2.16 14.56 13.37
CA SER A 23 -2.16 15.62 12.37
C SER A 23 -2.30 15.08 10.94
N SER A 24 -1.65 13.96 10.62
CA SER A 24 -1.73 13.32 9.30
C SER A 24 -3.15 12.80 9.01
N ILE A 25 -3.79 12.19 10.00
CA ILE A 25 -5.19 11.73 9.90
C ILE A 25 -6.11 12.93 9.63
N LYS A 26 -5.96 14.02 10.41
CA LYS A 26 -6.73 15.26 10.20
C LYS A 26 -6.53 15.86 8.81
N ALA A 27 -5.28 15.87 8.32
CA ALA A 27 -4.98 16.38 6.99
C ALA A 27 -5.63 15.55 5.87
N ILE A 28 -5.63 14.22 6.00
CA ILE A 28 -6.33 13.31 5.07
C ILE A 28 -7.84 13.59 5.07
N GLU A 29 -8.46 13.74 6.24
CA GLU A 29 -9.87 14.09 6.35
C GLU A 29 -10.20 15.44 5.73
N GLU A 30 -9.35 16.45 5.95
CA GLU A 30 -9.53 17.79 5.40
C GLU A 30 -9.40 17.81 3.88
N LEU A 31 -8.45 17.05 3.32
CA LEU A 31 -8.35 16.84 1.87
C LEU A 31 -9.65 16.25 1.30
N ARG A 32 -10.20 15.23 1.95
CA ARG A 32 -11.49 14.64 1.54
C ARG A 32 -12.63 15.64 1.60
N LYS A 33 -12.73 16.42 2.69
CA LYS A 33 -13.75 17.48 2.84
C LYS A 33 -13.65 18.55 1.76
N ASN A 34 -12.43 18.85 1.31
CA ASN A 34 -12.16 19.79 0.22
C ASN A 34 -12.35 19.18 -1.19
N GLY A 35 -12.89 17.96 -1.28
CA GLY A 35 -13.25 17.32 -2.55
C GLY A 35 -12.09 16.62 -3.25
N TYR A 36 -10.95 16.42 -2.58
CA TYR A 36 -9.86 15.60 -3.10
C TYR A 36 -10.16 14.12 -2.84
N LYS A 37 -9.81 13.28 -3.82
CA LYS A 37 -9.68 11.84 -3.63
C LYS A 37 -8.38 11.52 -2.91
N VAL A 38 -8.40 10.56 -2.00
CA VAL A 38 -7.19 10.13 -1.30
C VAL A 38 -6.98 8.64 -1.49
N ALA A 39 -5.74 8.23 -1.73
CA ALA A 39 -5.40 6.83 -1.99
C ALA A 39 -4.12 6.44 -1.25
N LEU A 40 -4.01 5.15 -0.92
CA LEU A 40 -2.75 4.56 -0.44
C LEU A 40 -1.93 4.05 -1.62
N ALA A 41 -0.61 4.22 -1.55
CA ALA A 41 0.35 3.67 -2.51
C ALA A 41 1.54 3.08 -1.76
N THR A 42 1.63 1.75 -1.64
CA THR A 42 2.62 1.08 -0.78
C THR A 42 3.11 -0.25 -1.36
N GLY A 43 4.29 -0.68 -0.90
CA GLY A 43 4.82 -2.02 -1.14
C GLY A 43 4.10 -3.13 -0.37
N ARG A 44 3.34 -2.78 0.67
CA ARG A 44 2.58 -3.74 1.49
C ARG A 44 1.45 -4.39 0.69
N ASP A 45 1.15 -5.63 1.04
CA ASP A 45 -0.03 -6.34 0.56
C ASP A 45 -1.30 -5.95 1.34
N ILE A 46 -2.45 -6.45 0.91
CA ILE A 46 -3.76 -6.12 1.49
C ILE A 46 -3.90 -6.54 2.95
N ASN A 47 -3.28 -7.64 3.38
CA ASN A 47 -3.34 -8.07 4.78
C ASN A 47 -2.44 -7.18 5.63
N SER A 48 -1.24 -6.88 5.13
CA SER A 48 -0.27 -6.01 5.80
C SER A 48 -0.75 -4.58 6.04
N ILE A 49 -1.65 -4.04 5.20
CA ILE A 49 -2.30 -2.74 5.46
C ILE A 49 -3.48 -2.84 6.43
N ARG A 50 -4.20 -3.97 6.46
CA ARG A 50 -5.32 -4.21 7.38
C ARG A 50 -4.85 -4.37 8.83
N ASP A 51 -3.62 -4.84 9.01
CA ASP A 51 -3.01 -5.05 10.32
C ASP A 51 -2.44 -3.76 10.94
N ILE A 52 -2.51 -2.62 10.24
CA ILE A 52 -2.07 -1.32 10.77
C ILE A 52 -3.14 -0.80 11.74
N LYS A 53 -2.92 -1.03 13.04
CA LYS A 53 -3.88 -0.71 14.11
C LYS A 53 -4.34 0.75 14.15
N ASP A 54 -3.45 1.68 13.84
CA ASP A 54 -3.70 3.11 13.97
C ASP A 54 -4.20 3.77 12.66
N LEU A 55 -4.44 2.97 11.61
CA LEU A 55 -4.94 3.46 10.33
C LEU A 55 -6.33 2.88 10.06
N ASP A 56 -7.35 3.73 10.10
CA ASP A 56 -8.62 3.39 9.49
C ASP A 56 -8.45 3.39 7.97
N ILE A 57 -8.16 2.22 7.40
CA ILE A 57 -7.98 2.09 5.96
C ILE A 57 -9.24 2.50 5.18
N SER A 58 -10.44 2.43 5.77
CA SER A 58 -11.70 2.76 5.07
C SER A 58 -11.81 4.22 4.64
N VAL A 59 -10.91 5.10 5.12
CA VAL A 59 -10.88 6.51 4.71
C VAL A 59 -10.37 6.72 3.28
N PHE A 60 -9.71 5.73 2.68
CA PHE A 60 -9.13 5.86 1.34
C PHE A 60 -10.10 5.45 0.22
N ASP A 61 -10.04 6.19 -0.89
CA ASP A 61 -10.85 5.96 -2.08
C ASP A 61 -10.27 4.87 -3.00
N ALA A 62 -8.97 4.59 -2.91
CA ALA A 62 -8.29 3.56 -3.69
C ALA A 62 -6.98 3.11 -3.02
N TYR A 63 -6.49 1.95 -3.44
CA TYR A 63 -5.26 1.37 -2.91
C TYR A 63 -4.40 0.83 -4.06
N VAL A 64 -3.14 1.25 -4.08
CA VAL A 64 -2.09 0.76 -4.97
C VAL A 64 -1.11 -0.01 -4.09
N LEU A 65 -1.16 -1.34 -4.16
CA LEU A 65 -0.48 -2.27 -3.26
C LEU A 65 0.57 -3.08 -4.01
N ASN A 66 1.41 -3.81 -3.28
CA ASN A 66 2.49 -4.62 -3.85
C ASN A 66 3.36 -3.83 -4.84
N ASN A 67 3.73 -2.59 -4.48
CA ASN A 67 4.48 -1.67 -5.35
C ASN A 67 3.80 -1.41 -6.71
N GLY A 68 2.46 -1.40 -6.72
CA GLY A 68 1.65 -1.18 -7.92
C GLY A 68 1.24 -2.44 -8.67
N ALA A 69 1.69 -3.62 -8.24
CA ALA A 69 1.27 -4.89 -8.83
C ALA A 69 -0.19 -5.26 -8.50
N ALA A 70 -0.85 -4.57 -7.57
CA ALA A 70 -2.28 -4.78 -7.33
C ALA A 70 -3.00 -3.45 -7.01
N ILE A 71 -4.18 -3.26 -7.57
CA ILE A 71 -4.99 -2.05 -7.46
C ILE A 71 -6.38 -2.42 -6.96
N TYR A 72 -6.82 -1.79 -5.87
CA TYR A 72 -8.11 -2.04 -5.23
C TYR A 72 -8.96 -0.78 -5.15
N ASP A 73 -10.28 -0.95 -5.22
CA ASP A 73 -11.25 0.13 -4.96
C ASP A 73 -11.44 0.38 -3.45
N ASN A 74 -12.24 1.40 -3.11
CA ASN A 74 -12.58 1.74 -1.72
C ASN A 74 -13.32 0.63 -0.95
N THR A 75 -13.82 -0.40 -1.64
CA THR A 75 -14.44 -1.60 -1.03
C THR A 75 -13.46 -2.75 -0.88
N LEU A 76 -12.17 -2.50 -1.15
CA LEU A 76 -11.10 -3.50 -1.16
C LEU A 76 -11.34 -4.64 -2.16
N ARG A 77 -12.05 -4.38 -3.26
CA ARG A 77 -12.13 -5.31 -4.39
C ARG A 77 -11.00 -5.03 -5.37
N CYS A 78 -10.33 -6.09 -5.82
CA CYS A 78 -9.26 -5.97 -6.81
C CYS A 78 -9.86 -5.50 -8.15
N ILE A 79 -9.40 -4.34 -8.63
CA ILE A 79 -9.74 -3.79 -9.94
C ILE A 79 -8.78 -4.36 -10.99
N LYS A 80 -7.50 -4.48 -10.63
CA LYS A 80 -6.43 -4.91 -11.52
C LYS A 80 -5.24 -5.43 -10.73
N ASP A 81 -4.64 -6.50 -11.20
CA ASP A 81 -3.37 -7.01 -10.72
C ASP A 81 -2.42 -7.35 -11.88
N PHE A 82 -1.14 -7.50 -11.52
CA PHE A 82 -0.04 -7.84 -12.40
C PHE A 82 0.81 -8.92 -11.72
N PRO A 83 0.28 -10.15 -11.59
CA PRO A 83 1.01 -11.23 -10.94
C PRO A 83 2.23 -11.63 -11.78
N PHE A 84 3.25 -12.15 -11.11
CA PHE A 84 4.34 -12.82 -11.82
C PHE A 84 3.82 -14.05 -12.55
N LEU A 85 4.34 -14.29 -13.75
CA LEU A 85 4.14 -15.56 -14.43
C LEU A 85 4.89 -16.65 -13.66
N ARG A 86 4.31 -17.85 -13.63
CA ARG A 86 4.91 -18.99 -12.95
C ARG A 86 6.35 -19.26 -13.42
N GLU A 87 6.58 -19.17 -14.72
CA GLU A 87 7.90 -19.38 -15.32
C GLU A 87 8.94 -18.36 -14.84
N ASP A 88 8.53 -17.11 -14.62
CA ASP A 88 9.44 -16.09 -14.11
C ASP A 88 9.77 -16.33 -12.63
N VAL A 89 8.77 -16.76 -11.85
CA VAL A 89 8.99 -17.17 -10.45
C VAL A 89 9.95 -18.36 -10.39
N GLU A 90 9.77 -19.38 -11.23
CA GLU A 90 10.64 -20.55 -11.28
C GLU A 90 12.09 -20.18 -11.63
N LYS A 91 12.30 -19.28 -12.62
CA LYS A 91 13.64 -18.76 -12.96
C LYS A 91 14.29 -17.98 -11.81
N ILE A 92 13.51 -17.16 -11.10
CA ILE A 92 14.01 -16.41 -9.93
C ILE A 92 14.42 -17.37 -8.83
N LEU A 93 13.61 -18.39 -8.54
CA LEU A 93 13.93 -19.39 -7.51
C LEU A 93 15.18 -20.19 -7.85
N GLU A 94 15.33 -20.62 -9.11
CA GLU A 94 16.54 -21.29 -9.58
C GLU A 94 17.78 -20.41 -9.40
N TYR A 95 17.67 -19.13 -9.75
CA TYR A 95 18.76 -18.16 -9.59
C TYR A 95 19.13 -17.95 -8.11
N CYS A 96 18.14 -17.78 -7.22
CA CYS A 96 18.37 -17.67 -5.79
C CYS A 96 19.04 -18.92 -5.20
N ASN A 97 18.59 -20.12 -5.58
CA ASN A 97 19.19 -21.39 -5.17
C ASN A 97 20.65 -21.50 -5.61
N LYS A 98 20.96 -21.10 -6.85
CA LYS A 98 22.34 -21.10 -7.37
C LYS A 98 23.26 -20.16 -6.56
N LEU A 99 22.73 -19.02 -6.13
CA LEU A 99 23.46 -18.05 -5.32
C LEU A 99 23.44 -18.37 -3.81
N LYS A 100 22.71 -19.41 -3.39
CA LYS A 100 22.49 -19.74 -1.96
C LYS A 100 21.87 -18.57 -1.20
N ILE A 101 20.92 -17.88 -1.83
CA ILE A 101 20.08 -16.88 -1.18
C ILE A 101 18.94 -17.64 -0.51
N ASP A 102 18.85 -17.57 0.81
CA ASP A 102 17.74 -18.12 1.58
C ASP A 102 16.49 -17.25 1.40
N PHE A 103 15.32 -17.88 1.30
CA PHE A 103 14.01 -17.24 1.16
C PHE A 103 12.93 -18.03 1.92
#